data_AF-A0A0A9AQV7-F1
#
_entry.id   AF-A0A0A9AQV7-F1
#
_cell.length_a   1.000
_cell.length_b   1.000
_cell.length_c   1.000
_cell.angle_alpha   90.00
_cell.angle_beta   90.00
_cell.angle_gamma   90.00
#
_symmetry.space_group_name_H-M   'P 1'
#
loop_
_entity.id
_entity.type
_entity.pdbx_description
1 polymer ?
#
loop_
_entity_poly.entity_id
_entity_poly.type
_entity_poly.pdbx_seq_one_letter_code
_entity_poly.pdbx_strand_id
1 'polypeptide(L)'
;MIQITCASPNENELVAMANALSPSVKYKFHKMEQCKDKLEAVEYVFEMLSPAMFFLLEKGIKLLIVTLGSNGVFICCKEHTNFIKDQCKCKQTPFSAQLLEKLDWNFPSNTPVNLCGESSSRTCVFHLPAISASVISLTGAGDCLVGGVLSALCGGLDIIRSVAVGVAIAKASVESEANIPDNISAESVADDAKRILISAKKLWCK
;
A
#
# COMPACT_ATOMS: atom_id res chain seq x y z
N MET A 1 -17.50 -11.35 -13.51
CA MET A 1 -17.18 -10.25 -12.57
C MET A 1 -16.17 -10.79 -11.57
N ILE A 2 -15.06 -10.10 -11.32
CA ILE A 2 -14.02 -10.57 -10.40
C ILE A 2 -14.50 -10.40 -8.95
N GLN A 3 -14.39 -11.43 -8.11
CA GLN A 3 -14.80 -11.40 -6.69
C GLN A 3 -13.67 -11.02 -5.72
N ILE A 4 -12.53 -10.58 -6.25
CA ILE A 4 -11.35 -10.21 -5.47
C ILE A 4 -11.54 -8.82 -4.88
N THR A 5 -11.42 -8.71 -3.56
CA THR A 5 -11.53 -7.41 -2.88
C THR A 5 -10.20 -6.65 -2.96
N CYS A 6 -9.08 -7.30 -2.60
CA CYS A 6 -7.76 -6.68 -2.59
C CYS A 6 -6.77 -7.55 -3.37
N ALA A 7 -5.85 -6.92 -4.10
CA ALA A 7 -4.67 -7.55 -4.66
C ALA A 7 -3.44 -6.67 -4.44
N SER A 8 -2.27 -7.29 -4.27
CA SER A 8 -1.02 -6.60 -3.95
C SER A 8 0.12 -6.89 -4.95
N PRO A 9 -0.08 -6.62 -6.26
CA PRO A 9 0.92 -6.95 -7.27
C PRO A 9 2.12 -5.99 -7.23
N ASN A 10 3.28 -6.45 -7.71
CA ASN A 10 4.33 -5.53 -8.18
C ASN A 10 3.99 -4.92 -9.56
N GLU A 11 4.87 -4.07 -10.09
CA GLU A 11 4.64 -3.35 -11.33
C GLU A 11 4.41 -4.29 -12.54
N ASN A 12 5.19 -5.37 -12.61
CA ASN A 12 5.11 -6.34 -13.71
C ASN A 12 3.87 -7.23 -13.58
N GLU A 13 3.56 -7.67 -12.37
CA GLU A 13 2.37 -8.46 -12.07
C GLU A 13 1.09 -7.68 -12.36
N LEU A 14 1.05 -6.38 -12.04
CA LEU A 14 -0.09 -5.52 -12.33
C LEU A 14 -0.39 -5.50 -13.84
N VAL A 15 0.65 -5.31 -14.65
CA VAL A 15 0.52 -5.32 -16.11
C VAL A 15 0.11 -6.69 -16.63
N ALA A 16 0.68 -7.77 -16.08
CA ALA A 16 0.31 -9.13 -16.44
C ALA A 16 -1.17 -9.41 -16.12
N MET A 17 -1.65 -9.00 -14.95
CA MET A 17 -3.06 -9.11 -14.54
C MET A 17 -3.98 -8.35 -15.50
N ALA A 18 -3.65 -7.10 -15.84
CA ALA A 18 -4.45 -6.31 -16.77
C ALA A 18 -4.48 -6.94 -18.17
N ASN A 19 -3.32 -7.40 -18.67
CA ASN A 19 -3.21 -8.06 -19.97
C ASN A 19 -3.92 -9.42 -20.03
N ALA A 20 -4.01 -10.15 -18.91
CA ALA A 20 -4.75 -11.41 -18.84
C ALA A 20 -6.27 -11.19 -18.99
N LEU A 21 -6.76 -10.02 -18.59
CA LEU A 21 -8.18 -9.66 -18.61
C LEU A 21 -8.56 -8.77 -19.81
N SER A 22 -7.58 -8.35 -20.61
CA SER A 22 -7.77 -7.44 -21.75
C SER A 22 -7.40 -8.14 -23.07
N PRO A 23 -8.40 -8.62 -23.84
CA PRO A 23 -8.15 -9.23 -25.14
C PRO A 23 -7.75 -8.22 -26.22
N SER A 24 -8.14 -6.96 -26.09
CA SER A 24 -8.03 -5.94 -27.16
C SER A 24 -6.98 -4.87 -26.91
N VAL A 25 -6.62 -4.61 -25.65
CA VAL A 25 -5.64 -3.58 -25.26
C VAL A 25 -4.47 -4.26 -24.57
N LYS A 26 -3.24 -3.96 -25.03
CA LYS A 26 -2.00 -4.42 -24.38
C LYS A 26 -1.40 -3.31 -23.55
N TYR A 27 -1.35 -3.52 -22.25
CA TYR A 27 -0.65 -2.69 -21.29
C TYR A 27 0.85 -3.05 -21.32
N LYS A 28 1.69 -2.03 -21.23
CA LYS A 28 3.15 -2.19 -21.20
C LYS A 28 3.70 -1.31 -20.08
N PHE A 29 4.63 -1.85 -19.33
CA PHE A 29 5.44 -1.09 -18.39
C PHE A 29 6.90 -1.21 -18.82
N HIS A 30 7.55 -0.06 -18.94
CA HIS A 30 8.98 0.01 -19.20
C HIS A 30 9.59 0.68 -17.98
N LYS A 31 10.51 -0.03 -17.33
CA LYS A 31 11.20 0.52 -16.17
C LYS A 31 12.11 1.65 -16.64
N MET A 32 12.01 2.82 -16.00
CA MET A 32 12.84 3.96 -16.38
C MET A 32 14.31 3.68 -16.01
N GLU A 33 15.21 3.89 -16.96
CA GLU A 33 16.65 3.79 -16.72
C GLU A 33 17.14 5.07 -16.00
N GLN A 34 17.31 4.96 -14.69
CA GLN A 34 17.89 5.96 -13.77
C GLN A 34 17.33 7.39 -13.89
N CYS A 35 16.24 7.67 -13.17
CA CYS A 35 15.91 9.04 -12.79
C CYS A 35 16.82 9.51 -11.65
N LYS A 36 17.32 10.74 -11.73
CA LYS A 36 18.04 11.35 -10.59
C LYS A 36 17.08 11.87 -9.52
N ASP A 37 15.85 12.24 -9.89
CA ASP A 37 14.82 12.70 -8.96
C ASP A 37 13.85 11.56 -8.60
N LYS A 38 13.71 11.27 -7.31
CA LYS A 38 12.76 10.28 -6.81
C LYS A 38 11.31 10.69 -7.04
N LEU A 39 11.00 11.99 -7.05
CA LEU A 39 9.64 12.47 -7.25
C LEU A 39 9.19 12.26 -8.70
N GLU A 40 10.00 12.69 -9.66
CA GLU A 40 9.75 12.49 -11.09
C GLU A 40 9.66 10.99 -11.43
N ALA A 41 10.47 10.15 -10.78
CA ALA A 41 10.38 8.70 -10.94
C ALA A 41 9.03 8.13 -10.50
N VAL A 42 8.48 8.59 -9.37
CA VAL A 42 7.18 8.12 -8.85
C VAL A 42 6.04 8.60 -9.74
N GLU A 43 6.07 9.84 -10.20
CA GLU A 43 5.06 10.38 -11.13
C GLU A 43 5.07 9.64 -12.46
N TYR A 44 6.25 9.38 -13.04
CA TYR A 44 6.39 8.57 -14.25
C TYR A 44 5.82 7.16 -14.07
N VAL A 45 6.17 6.49 -12.96
CA VAL A 45 5.65 5.14 -12.67
C VAL A 45 4.13 5.16 -12.49
N PHE A 46 3.58 6.21 -11.85
CA PHE A 46 2.13 6.39 -11.75
C PHE A 46 1.48 6.54 -13.13
N GLU A 47 2.00 7.42 -14.00
CA GLU A 47 1.48 7.62 -15.35
C GLU A 47 1.45 6.31 -16.14
N MET A 48 2.54 5.55 -16.09
CA MET A 48 2.67 4.28 -16.81
C MET A 48 1.74 3.17 -16.28
N LEU A 49 1.54 3.09 -14.96
CA LEU A 49 0.73 2.03 -14.33
C LEU A 49 -0.75 2.38 -14.20
N SER A 50 -1.11 3.68 -14.20
CA SER A 50 -2.50 4.14 -14.00
C SER A 50 -3.53 3.50 -14.93
N PRO A 51 -3.28 3.28 -16.23
CA PRO A 51 -4.28 2.65 -17.10
C PRO A 51 -4.59 1.21 -16.69
N ALA A 52 -3.58 0.45 -16.26
CA ALA A 52 -3.74 -0.92 -15.79
C ALA A 52 -4.44 -0.96 -14.42
N MET A 53 -4.10 -0.04 -13.51
CA MET A 53 -4.77 0.07 -12.21
C MET A 53 -6.26 0.35 -12.38
N PHE A 54 -6.63 1.36 -13.17
CA PHE A 54 -8.02 1.76 -13.36
C PHE A 54 -8.83 0.67 -14.05
N PHE A 55 -8.25 0.02 -15.07
CA PHE A 55 -8.88 -1.11 -15.73
C PHE A 55 -9.19 -2.26 -14.75
N LEU A 56 -8.26 -2.63 -13.88
CA LEU A 56 -8.49 -3.68 -12.88
C LEU A 56 -9.58 -3.30 -11.86
N LEU A 57 -9.64 -2.03 -11.46
CA LEU A 57 -10.73 -1.51 -10.62
C LEU A 57 -12.09 -1.56 -11.35
N GLU A 58 -12.13 -1.33 -12.66
CA GLU A 58 -13.34 -1.50 -13.48
C GLU A 58 -13.78 -2.96 -13.59
N LYS A 59 -12.83 -3.91 -13.61
CA LYS A 59 -13.12 -5.35 -13.65
C LYS A 59 -13.65 -5.93 -12.33
N GLY A 60 -13.61 -5.15 -11.25
CA GLY A 60 -14.25 -5.47 -9.99
C GLY A 60 -13.30 -5.57 -8.79
N ILE A 61 -11.99 -5.43 -8.98
CA ILE A 61 -11.06 -5.32 -7.85
C ILE A 61 -11.39 -4.03 -7.09
N LYS A 62 -11.50 -4.10 -5.76
CA LYS A 62 -11.90 -2.94 -4.94
C LYS A 62 -10.71 -2.12 -4.45
N LEU A 63 -9.59 -2.79 -4.20
CA LEU A 63 -8.35 -2.22 -3.71
C LEU A 63 -7.14 -2.86 -4.38
N LEU A 64 -6.21 -2.03 -4.81
CA LEU A 64 -4.90 -2.42 -5.30
C LEU A 64 -3.83 -1.80 -4.40
N ILE A 65 -2.92 -2.64 -3.93
CA ILE A 65 -1.72 -2.25 -3.18
C ILE A 65 -0.53 -2.57 -4.08
N VAL A 66 -0.16 -1.65 -4.97
CA VAL A 66 0.87 -1.89 -5.99
C VAL A 66 2.25 -1.62 -5.40
N THR A 67 3.09 -2.65 -5.26
CA THR A 67 4.43 -2.51 -4.68
C THR A 67 5.43 -2.00 -5.71
N LEU A 68 6.25 -1.02 -5.31
CA LEU A 68 7.22 -0.32 -6.17
C LEU A 68 8.67 -0.47 -5.69
N GLY A 69 8.94 -1.52 -4.90
CA GLY A 69 10.23 -1.76 -4.25
C GLY A 69 10.70 -0.55 -3.41
N SER A 70 11.88 -0.02 -3.72
CA SER A 70 12.48 1.13 -3.03
C SER A 70 11.70 2.44 -3.17
N ASN A 71 10.69 2.50 -4.05
CA ASN A 71 9.80 3.66 -4.19
C ASN A 71 8.53 3.55 -3.33
N GLY A 72 8.33 2.45 -2.60
CA GLY A 72 7.19 2.27 -1.71
C GLY A 72 6.01 1.60 -2.40
N VAL A 73 4.82 2.19 -2.25
CA VAL A 73 3.56 1.54 -2.65
C VAL A 73 2.57 2.56 -3.20
N PHE A 74 1.78 2.15 -4.19
CA PHE A 74 0.53 2.82 -4.52
C PHE A 74 -0.65 2.11 -3.87
N ILE A 75 -1.55 2.89 -3.28
CA ILE A 75 -2.87 2.44 -2.85
C ILE A 75 -3.89 3.01 -3.83
N CYS A 76 -4.57 2.15 -4.57
CA CYS A 76 -5.56 2.54 -5.56
C CYS A 76 -6.90 1.89 -5.24
N CYS A 77 -7.94 2.69 -5.02
CA CYS A 77 -9.27 2.20 -4.66
C CYS A 77 -10.38 3.10 -5.21
N LYS A 78 -11.60 2.58 -5.26
CA LYS A 78 -12.80 3.40 -5.47
C LYS A 78 -13.24 3.99 -4.12
N GLU A 79 -13.55 5.27 -4.07
CA GLU A 79 -13.94 6.06 -2.89
C GLU A 79 -15.07 5.39 -2.09
N HIS A 80 -15.98 4.68 -2.76
CA HIS A 80 -17.09 3.95 -2.13
C HIS A 80 -16.68 2.63 -1.40
N THR A 81 -15.39 2.30 -1.38
CA THR A 81 -14.93 1.09 -0.69
C THR A 81 -14.79 1.38 0.80
N ASN A 82 -15.91 1.21 1.50
CA ASN A 82 -15.97 1.17 2.97
C ASN A 82 -15.22 -0.06 3.52
N PHE A 83 -13.90 -0.18 3.29
CA PHE A 83 -13.02 -1.08 4.04
C PHE A 83 -13.06 -0.78 5.55
N ILE A 84 -13.51 0.44 5.89
CA ILE A 84 -13.45 1.08 7.19
C ILE A 84 -14.57 0.64 8.15
N LYS A 85 -15.72 0.14 7.65
CA LYS A 85 -16.89 -0.07 8.53
C LYS A 85 -17.02 -1.49 9.10
N ASP A 86 -16.48 -2.52 8.44
CA ASP A 86 -16.42 -3.87 9.02
C ASP A 86 -15.09 -4.06 9.77
N GLN A 87 -15.01 -3.43 10.94
CA GLN A 87 -14.01 -3.82 11.93
C GLN A 87 -14.29 -5.29 12.32
N CYS A 88 -13.65 -6.23 11.63
CA CYS A 88 -13.48 -7.56 12.17
C CYS A 88 -12.68 -7.40 13.46
N LYS A 89 -13.37 -7.37 14.60
CA LYS A 89 -12.77 -7.42 15.93
C LYS A 89 -12.15 -8.81 16.11
N CYS A 90 -11.07 -9.08 15.41
CA CYS A 90 -10.16 -10.16 15.76
C CYS A 90 -9.62 -9.87 17.16
N LYS A 91 -9.29 -10.92 17.91
CA LYS A 91 -8.67 -10.75 19.23
C LYS A 91 -7.40 -9.91 19.06
N GLN A 92 -7.38 -8.73 19.67
CA GLN A 92 -6.21 -7.86 19.64
C GLN A 92 -5.02 -8.60 20.26
N THR A 93 -3.91 -8.61 19.53
CA THR A 93 -2.62 -9.07 20.04
C THR A 93 -1.91 -7.92 20.77
N PRO A 94 -0.99 -8.21 21.71
CA PRO A 94 -0.17 -7.17 22.34
C PRO A 94 0.56 -6.28 21.32
N PHE A 95 1.02 -6.88 20.20
CA PHE A 95 1.64 -6.16 19.09
C PHE A 95 0.66 -5.17 18.43
N SER A 96 -0.55 -5.62 18.07
CA SER A 96 -1.55 -4.74 17.45
C SER A 96 -2.06 -3.64 18.40
N ALA A 97 -2.15 -3.92 19.70
CA ALA A 97 -2.58 -2.96 20.70
C ALA A 97 -1.55 -1.82 20.85
N GLN A 98 -0.26 -2.16 20.91
CA GLN A 98 0.82 -1.17 20.95
C GLN A 98 0.89 -0.33 19.66
N LEU A 99 0.67 -0.95 18.50
CA LEU A 99 0.58 -0.22 17.24
C LEU A 99 -0.58 0.77 17.23
N LEU A 100 -1.77 0.33 17.67
CA LEU A 100 -2.96 1.18 17.73
C LEU A 100 -2.72 2.36 18.67
N GLU A 101 -2.25 2.11 19.89
CA GLU A 101 -1.95 3.17 20.86
C GLU A 101 -0.92 4.18 20.31
N LYS A 102 0.15 3.70 19.68
CA LYS A 102 1.18 4.59 19.11
C LYS A 102 0.72 5.32 17.84
N LEU A 103 -0.23 4.76 17.08
CA LEU A 103 -0.76 5.31 15.84
C LEU A 103 -2.10 6.04 15.99
N ASP A 104 -2.71 6.02 17.17
CA ASP A 104 -3.87 6.83 17.59
C ASP A 104 -3.51 8.31 17.79
N TRP A 105 -2.38 8.72 17.22
CA TRP A 105 -2.00 10.12 17.11
C TRP A 105 -3.05 10.87 16.28
N ASN A 106 -3.62 11.94 16.87
CA ASN A 106 -4.51 12.87 16.19
C ASN A 106 -3.78 13.54 15.03
N PHE A 107 -3.92 12.97 13.83
CA PHE A 107 -3.55 13.70 12.63
C PHE A 107 -4.48 14.92 12.51
N PRO A 108 -3.94 16.12 12.21
CA PRO A 108 -4.78 17.25 11.85
C PRO A 108 -5.63 16.84 10.65
N SER A 109 -6.90 17.26 10.67
CA SER A 109 -8.01 16.90 9.77
C SER A 109 -7.78 17.12 8.27
N ASN A 110 -6.59 17.58 7.86
CA ASN A 110 -6.14 17.81 6.49
C ASN A 110 -5.32 16.64 5.90
N THR A 111 -5.23 15.50 6.60
CA THR A 111 -4.57 14.29 6.08
C THR A 111 -5.46 13.55 5.09
N PRO A 112 -4.87 12.74 4.16
CA PRO A 112 -5.62 11.96 3.18
C PRO A 112 -6.54 10.88 3.80
N VAL A 113 -6.56 10.76 5.13
CA VAL A 113 -7.42 9.85 5.90
C VAL A 113 -8.90 10.24 5.80
N ASN A 114 -9.24 11.51 5.51
CA ASN A 114 -10.63 11.99 5.39
C ASN A 114 -11.22 11.98 3.97
N LEU A 115 -10.68 11.19 3.05
CA LEU A 115 -11.02 11.25 1.63
C LEU A 115 -12.25 10.42 1.20
N CYS A 116 -13.09 10.01 2.14
CA CYS A 116 -14.25 9.16 1.86
C CYS A 116 -15.54 9.92 2.17
N GLY A 117 -15.92 10.82 1.27
CA GLY A 117 -17.23 11.48 1.28
C GLY A 117 -18.30 10.58 0.67
N GLU A 118 -19.49 10.54 1.27
CA GLU A 118 -20.55 9.54 1.02
C GLU A 118 -21.23 9.57 -0.37
N SER A 119 -20.72 10.27 -1.39
CA SER A 119 -21.53 10.54 -2.59
C SER A 119 -20.84 10.53 -3.97
N SER A 120 -19.66 9.91 -4.15
CA SER A 120 -19.11 9.78 -5.51
C SER A 120 -18.34 8.48 -5.78
N SER A 121 -18.43 8.00 -7.03
CA SER A 121 -17.69 6.83 -7.55
C SER A 121 -16.25 7.18 -7.93
N ARG A 122 -15.55 8.01 -7.13
CA ARG A 122 -14.21 8.49 -7.50
C ARG A 122 -13.21 7.37 -7.37
N THR A 123 -12.24 7.31 -8.27
CA THR A 123 -11.04 6.51 -8.12
C THR A 123 -9.95 7.37 -7.53
N CYS A 124 -9.35 6.93 -6.43
CA CYS A 124 -8.32 7.66 -5.72
C CYS A 124 -7.04 6.84 -5.61
N VAL A 125 -5.90 7.53 -5.75
CA VAL A 125 -4.57 6.94 -5.71
C VAL A 125 -3.68 7.69 -4.73
N PHE A 126 -3.11 6.94 -3.80
CA PHE A 126 -2.16 7.41 -2.81
C PHE A 126 -0.81 6.77 -3.04
N HIS A 127 0.26 7.52 -2.78
CA HIS A 127 1.61 7.05 -2.72
C HIS A 127 2.10 7.08 -1.27
N LEU A 128 2.53 5.92 -0.78
CA LEU A 128 3.24 5.80 0.49
C LEU A 128 4.71 5.46 0.16
N PRO A 129 5.67 6.34 0.49
CA PRO A 129 7.06 6.10 0.14
C PRO A 129 7.66 4.99 1.01
N ALA A 130 8.64 4.26 0.46
CA ALA A 130 9.51 3.41 1.27
C ALA A 130 10.43 4.27 2.15
N ILE A 131 10.85 3.70 3.28
CA ILE A 131 11.89 4.28 4.13
C ILE A 131 13.26 3.74 3.72
N SER A 132 14.31 4.55 3.93
CA SER A 132 15.69 4.11 3.75
C SER A 132 15.98 2.89 4.61
N ALA A 133 16.54 1.85 4.00
CA ALA A 133 16.83 0.59 4.65
C ALA A 133 18.29 0.18 4.40
N SER A 134 18.90 -0.46 5.40
CA SER A 134 20.19 -1.15 5.26
C SER A 134 19.96 -2.56 4.72
N VAL A 135 19.78 -2.68 3.40
CA VAL A 135 19.36 -3.92 2.75
C VAL A 135 20.37 -5.04 2.93
N ILE A 136 19.90 -6.16 3.50
CA ILE A 136 20.60 -7.45 3.61
C ILE A 136 20.03 -8.43 2.58
N SER A 137 18.70 -8.58 2.55
CA SER A 137 17.97 -9.44 1.61
C SER A 137 16.75 -8.70 1.06
N LEU A 138 16.29 -9.03 -0.14
CA LEU A 138 15.04 -8.47 -0.69
C LEU A 138 13.89 -9.51 -0.69
N THR A 139 14.21 -10.77 -0.43
CA THR A 139 13.26 -11.87 -0.49
C THR A 139 12.33 -11.82 0.73
N GLY A 140 11.03 -11.99 0.50
CA GLY A 140 10.01 -11.94 1.56
C GLY A 140 9.49 -10.54 1.92
N ALA A 141 10.07 -9.47 1.37
CA ALA A 141 9.62 -8.10 1.64
C ALA A 141 8.15 -7.86 1.26
N GLY A 142 7.72 -8.40 0.10
CA GLY A 142 6.33 -8.35 -0.34
C GLY A 142 5.38 -9.14 0.56
N ASP A 143 5.79 -10.33 0.99
CA ASP A 143 5.01 -11.18 1.90
C ASP A 143 4.85 -10.52 3.27
N CYS A 144 5.94 -9.95 3.79
CA CYS A 144 5.97 -9.17 5.03
C CYS A 144 5.13 -7.90 4.94
N LEU A 145 5.11 -7.22 3.79
CA LEU A 145 4.20 -6.11 3.54
C LEU A 145 2.74 -6.56 3.71
N VAL A 146 2.34 -7.61 3.01
CA VAL A 146 0.96 -8.13 3.05
C VAL A 146 0.59 -8.61 4.46
N GLY A 147 1.47 -9.36 5.12
CA GLY A 147 1.27 -9.83 6.49
C GLY A 147 1.10 -8.67 7.48
N GLY A 148 1.92 -7.62 7.33
CA GLY A 148 1.83 -6.41 8.13
C GLY A 148 0.53 -5.64 7.93
N VAL A 149 0.09 -5.47 6.67
CA VAL A 149 -1.20 -4.84 6.35
C VAL A 149 -2.35 -5.61 6.98
N LEU A 150 -2.39 -6.94 6.82
CA LEU A 150 -3.45 -7.77 7.36
C LEU A 150 -3.45 -7.75 8.89
N SER A 151 -2.29 -7.84 9.53
CA SER A 151 -2.16 -7.75 10.98
C SER A 151 -2.69 -6.41 11.52
N ALA A 152 -2.38 -5.30 10.86
CA ALA A 152 -2.85 -3.97 11.22
C ALA A 152 -4.36 -3.80 11.03
N LEU A 153 -4.90 -4.27 9.89
CA LEU A 153 -6.34 -4.25 9.61
C LEU A 153 -7.10 -5.08 10.64
N CYS A 154 -6.64 -6.29 10.95
CA CYS A 154 -7.22 -7.14 12.00
C CYS A 154 -7.11 -6.52 13.40
N GLY A 155 -6.13 -5.63 13.61
CA GLY A 155 -5.97 -4.83 14.82
C GLY A 155 -6.93 -3.63 14.93
N GLY A 156 -7.66 -3.31 13.85
CA GLY A 156 -8.63 -2.21 13.80
C GLY A 156 -8.12 -0.92 13.16
N LEU A 157 -6.95 -0.91 12.53
CA LEU A 157 -6.45 0.24 11.78
C LEU A 157 -7.17 0.37 10.43
N ASP A 158 -7.33 1.59 9.92
CA ASP A 158 -7.80 1.80 8.55
C ASP A 158 -6.76 1.38 7.51
N ILE A 159 -7.16 1.34 6.24
CA ILE A 159 -6.32 0.81 5.17
C ILE A 159 -5.03 1.62 4.95
N ILE A 160 -5.07 2.96 5.07
CA ILE A 160 -3.89 3.80 4.84
C ILE A 160 -2.88 3.55 5.97
N ARG A 161 -3.34 3.57 7.23
CA ARG A 161 -2.49 3.24 8.39
C ARG A 161 -1.97 1.81 8.32
N SER A 162 -2.79 0.87 7.88
CA SER A 162 -2.39 -0.53 7.74
C SER A 162 -1.34 -0.75 6.66
N VAL A 163 -1.46 -0.08 5.51
CA VAL A 163 -0.42 -0.12 4.47
C VAL A 163 0.88 0.51 4.97
N ALA A 164 0.83 1.60 5.74
CA ALA A 164 2.04 2.18 6.34
C ALA A 164 2.74 1.21 7.30
N VAL A 165 1.98 0.47 8.11
CA VAL A 165 2.52 -0.62 8.95
C VAL A 165 3.14 -1.73 8.09
N GLY A 166 2.47 -2.14 7.01
CA GLY A 166 3.01 -3.11 6.05
C GLY A 166 4.34 -2.67 5.44
N VAL A 167 4.46 -1.41 5.02
CA VAL A 167 5.71 -0.85 4.49
C VAL A 167 6.81 -0.84 5.54
N ALA A 168 6.51 -0.49 6.79
CA ALA A 168 7.47 -0.52 7.90
C ALA A 168 7.94 -1.95 8.21
N ILE A 169 7.05 -2.95 8.14
CA ILE A 169 7.41 -4.36 8.33
C ILE A 169 8.22 -4.89 7.14
N ALA A 170 7.90 -4.47 5.92
CA ALA A 170 8.70 -4.79 4.73
C ALA A 170 10.13 -4.23 4.84
N LYS A 171 10.30 -3.04 5.41
CA LYS A 171 11.63 -2.49 5.74
C LYS A 171 12.38 -3.41 6.71
N ALA A 172 11.76 -3.84 7.81
CA ALA A 172 12.38 -4.77 8.75
C ALA A 172 12.77 -6.12 8.11
N SER A 173 11.95 -6.60 7.16
CA SER A 173 12.25 -7.80 6.35
C SER A 173 13.50 -7.62 5.49
N VAL A 174 13.64 -6.49 4.79
CA VAL A 174 14.83 -6.29 3.95
C VAL A 174 16.12 -6.08 4.73
N GLU A 175 16.02 -5.69 6.01
CA GLU A 175 17.14 -5.54 6.94
C GLU A 175 17.45 -6.85 7.71
N SER A 176 16.93 -7.99 7.24
CA SER A 176 17.15 -9.32 7.80
C SER A 176 17.68 -10.30 6.74
N GLU A 177 18.37 -11.36 7.19
CA GLU A 177 18.72 -12.50 6.33
C GLU A 177 17.50 -13.41 6.07
N ALA A 178 16.57 -13.49 7.03
CA ALA A 178 15.38 -14.31 6.93
C ALA A 178 14.29 -13.60 6.11
N ASN A 179 13.51 -14.38 5.33
CA ASN A 179 12.38 -13.84 4.57
C ASN A 179 11.33 -13.16 5.47
N ILE A 180 11.17 -13.68 6.70
CA ILE A 180 10.34 -13.13 7.76
C ILE A 180 11.25 -12.96 8.99
N PRO A 181 11.45 -11.73 9.51
CA PRO A 181 12.28 -11.53 10.70
C PRO A 181 11.69 -12.23 11.93
N ASP A 182 12.55 -12.85 12.74
CA ASP A 182 12.13 -13.53 13.98
C ASP A 182 11.56 -12.56 15.03
N ASN A 183 12.07 -11.32 15.05
CA ASN A 183 11.66 -10.29 16.00
C ASN A 183 11.33 -8.99 15.27
N ILE A 184 10.09 -8.55 15.41
CA ILE A 184 9.59 -7.27 14.89
C ILE A 184 9.19 -6.40 16.07
N SER A 185 9.86 -5.27 16.26
CA SER A 185 9.55 -4.30 17.32
C SER A 185 8.34 -3.45 16.93
N ALA A 186 7.26 -3.50 17.72
CA ALA A 186 6.08 -2.65 17.52
C ALA A 186 6.43 -1.16 17.59
N GLU A 187 7.40 -0.78 18.40
CA GLU A 187 7.87 0.59 18.52
C GLU A 187 8.56 1.08 17.24
N SER A 188 9.53 0.31 16.74
CA SER A 188 10.22 0.65 15.49
C SER A 188 9.25 0.71 14.31
N VAL A 189 8.32 -0.25 14.23
CA VAL A 189 7.30 -0.29 13.19
C VAL A 189 6.38 0.92 13.27
N ALA A 190 5.93 1.31 14.47
CA ALA A 190 5.09 2.49 14.64
C ALA A 190 5.80 3.78 14.24
N ASP A 191 7.08 3.93 14.60
CA ASP A 191 7.87 5.12 14.26
C ASP A 191 8.12 5.23 12.75
N ASP A 192 8.43 4.11 12.09
CA ASP A 192 8.56 4.06 10.63
C ASP A 192 7.21 4.34 9.96
N ALA A 193 6.12 3.71 10.40
CA ALA A 193 4.78 3.93 9.87
C ALA A 193 4.35 5.41 9.98
N LYS A 194 4.67 6.10 11.08
CA LYS A 194 4.43 7.54 11.23
C LYS A 194 5.17 8.36 10.17
N ARG A 195 6.46 8.08 9.94
CA ARG A 195 7.26 8.80 8.93
C ARG A 195 6.70 8.57 7.52
N ILE A 196 6.24 7.35 7.22
CA ILE A 196 5.59 7.01 5.94
C ILE A 196 4.29 7.81 5.77
N LEU A 197 3.44 7.83 6.80
CA LEU A 197 2.16 8.54 6.77
C LEU A 197 2.32 10.05 6.60
N ILE A 198 3.27 10.66 7.29
CA ILE A 198 3.59 12.10 7.13
C ILE A 198 4.06 12.42 5.71
N SER A 199 4.74 11.47 5.07
CA SER A 199 5.30 11.62 3.72
C SER A 199 4.35 11.13 2.62
N ALA A 200 3.17 10.62 2.98
CA ALA A 200 2.21 10.08 2.03
C ALA A 200 1.62 11.19 1.16
N LYS A 201 1.42 10.90 -0.13
CA LYS A 201 0.89 11.87 -1.09
C LYS A 201 -0.36 11.31 -1.78
N LYS A 202 -1.33 12.19 -2.03
CA LYS A 202 -2.45 11.89 -2.92
C LYS A 202 -2.04 12.25 -4.34
N LEU A 203 -1.92 11.25 -5.22
CA LEU A 203 -1.55 11.45 -6.62
C LEU A 203 -2.76 11.74 -7.50
N TRP A 204 -3.91 11.13 -7.19
CA TRP A 204 -5.12 11.26 -8.01
C TRP A 204 -6.40 11.07 -7.18
N CYS A 205 -7.46 11.82 -7.50
CA CYS A 205 -8.86 11.46 -7.23
C CYS A 205 -9.72 12.05 -8.34
N LYS A 206 -10.49 11.22 -9.04
CA LYS A 206 -11.57 11.66 -9.94
C LYS A 206 -12.69 10.64 -9.98
#